data_AF-G7JK34-F1
#
_entry.id   AF-G7JK34-F1
#
_cell.length_a   1.000
_cell.length_b   1.000
_cell.length_c   1.000
_cell.angle_alpha   90.00
_cell.angle_beta   90.00
_cell.angle_gamma   90.00
#
_symmetry.space_group_name_H-M   'P 1'
#
loop_
_entity.id
_entity.type
_entity.pdbx_description
1 polymer ?
#
loop_
_entity_poly.entity_id
_entity_poly.type
_entity_poly.pdbx_seq_one_letter_code
_entity_poly.pdbx_strand_id
1 'polypeptide(L)'
;MLLRNIDTRYGLCNGTRLVITRMGRYVIEGKVISGSNVGDQIFVFRLSISPSDVKIPFKFQRRQFPLTVSFLYVDVSRVTSREGLKI
;
A
#
# COMPACT_ATOMS: atom_id res chain seq x y z
N MET A 1 -2.63 -0.49 -3.41
CA MET A 1 -2.50 0.88 -2.83
C MET A 1 -3.16 0.93 -1.46
N LEU A 2 -2.56 1.63 -0.49
CA LEU A 2 -3.16 1.86 0.84
C LEU A 2 -4.35 2.81 0.77
N LEU A 3 -5.38 2.53 1.57
CA LEU A 3 -6.62 3.33 1.68
C LEU A 3 -6.67 4.20 2.95
N ARG A 4 -5.73 4.01 3.87
CA ARG A 4 -5.68 4.68 5.17
C ARG A 4 -4.23 4.92 5.57
N ASN A 5 -4.02 5.94 6.39
CA ASN A 5 -2.75 6.13 7.09
C ASN A 5 -2.61 5.01 8.13
N ILE A 6 -1.56 4.21 7.98
CA ILE A 6 -1.17 3.18 8.97
C ILE A 6 -0.07 3.77 9.83
N ASP A 7 0.98 4.29 9.19
CA ASP A 7 2.10 4.93 9.85
C ASP A 7 2.68 6.02 8.95
N THR A 8 2.38 7.27 9.28
CA THR A 8 2.85 8.42 8.51
C THR A 8 4.34 8.67 8.65
N ARG A 9 4.99 8.18 9.72
CA ARG A 9 6.44 8.37 9.94
C ARG A 9 7.27 7.51 8.99
N TYR A 10 6.74 6.36 8.60
CA TYR A 10 7.38 5.42 7.67
C TYR A 10 6.79 5.49 6.25
N GLY A 11 6.09 6.57 5.90
CA GLY A 11 5.53 6.76 4.56
C GLY A 11 4.39 5.79 4.20
N LEU A 12 3.79 5.12 5.19
CA LEU A 12 2.62 4.24 5.03
C LEU A 12 1.33 5.07 5.17
N CYS A 13 1.15 5.98 4.23
CA CYS A 13 0.01 6.87 4.15
C CYS A 13 -1.00 6.42 3.08
N ASN A 14 -2.17 7.05 3.09
CA ASN A 14 -3.18 6.86 2.07
C ASN A 14 -2.59 7.18 0.68
N GLY A 15 -2.75 6.28 -0.28
CA GLY A 15 -2.16 6.42 -1.61
C GLY A 15 -0.83 5.70 -1.81
N THR A 16 -0.16 5.22 -0.75
CA THR A 16 1.08 4.44 -0.91
C THR A 16 0.82 3.18 -1.74
N ARG A 17 1.53 3.06 -2.85
CA ARG A 17 1.46 1.91 -3.76
C ARG A 17 2.44 0.84 -3.31
N LEU A 18 1.97 -0.40 -3.38
CA LEU A 18 2.65 -1.59 -2.89
C LEU A 18 2.53 -2.68 -3.94
N VAL A 19 3.60 -3.45 -4.14
CA VAL A 19 3.52 -4.76 -4.79
C VAL A 19 3.40 -5.81 -3.69
N ILE A 20 2.37 -6.65 -3.76
CA ILE A 20 2.13 -7.69 -2.76
C ILE A 20 3.12 -8.84 -3.01
N THR A 21 3.92 -9.19 -2.00
CA THR A 21 4.91 -10.27 -2.09
C THR A 21 4.37 -11.58 -1.52
N ARG A 22 3.61 -11.52 -0.40
CA ARG A 22 3.01 -12.69 0.24
C ARG A 22 1.66 -12.34 0.85
N MET A 23 0.71 -13.28 0.77
CA MET A 23 -0.62 -13.13 1.36
C MET A 23 -0.83 -14.18 2.46
N GLY A 24 -1.08 -13.72 3.68
CA GLY A 24 -1.52 -14.55 4.79
C GLY A 24 -2.97 -14.26 5.16
N ARG A 25 -3.54 -15.10 6.04
CA ARG A 25 -4.93 -14.93 6.52
C ARG A 25 -5.15 -13.59 7.22
N TYR A 26 -4.18 -13.15 8.02
CA TYR A 26 -4.27 -11.98 8.90
C TYR A 26 -3.30 -10.84 8.54
N VAL A 27 -2.26 -11.13 7.77
CA VAL A 27 -1.23 -10.19 7.38
C VAL A 27 -0.93 -10.34 5.90
N ILE A 28 -0.70 -9.22 5.22
CA ILE A 28 -0.21 -9.18 3.85
C ILE A 28 1.15 -8.51 3.86
N GLU A 29 2.11 -9.11 3.19
CA GLU A 29 3.43 -8.57 3.00
C GLU A 29 3.49 -7.87 1.64
N GLY A 30 4.13 -6.70 1.59
CA GLY A 30 4.34 -6.00 0.33
C GLY A 30 5.61 -5.15 0.34
N LYS A 31 6.02 -4.76 -0.86
CA LYS A 31 7.13 -3.86 -1.10
C LYS A 31 6.62 -2.51 -1.57
N VAL A 32 7.11 -1.44 -0.98
CA VAL A 32 6.75 -0.07 -1.35
C VAL A 32 7.33 0.29 -2.71
N ILE A 33 6.48 0.81 -3.60
CA ILE A 33 6.87 1.21 -4.96
C ILE A 33 6.59 2.69 -5.25
N SER A 34 6.17 3.47 -4.24
CA SER A 34 5.94 4.90 -4.37
C SER A 34 6.26 5.66 -3.08
N GLY A 35 6.63 6.93 -3.20
CA GLY A 35 6.89 7.82 -2.06
C GLY A 35 8.36 7.81 -1.64
N SER A 36 8.62 8.24 -0.40
CA SER A 36 9.97 8.33 0.18
C SER A 36 10.58 6.98 0.53
N ASN A 37 9.74 5.97 0.74
CA ASN A 37 10.12 4.67 1.30
C ASN A 37 10.18 3.56 0.24
N VAL A 38 10.45 3.91 -1.02
CA VAL A 38 10.51 2.94 -2.12
C VAL A 38 11.57 1.88 -1.84
N GLY A 39 11.19 0.61 -1.97
CA GLY A 39 12.06 -0.53 -1.68
C GLY A 39 11.78 -1.19 -0.34
N ASP A 40 11.18 -0.48 0.61
CA ASP A 40 10.93 -0.99 1.95
C ASP A 40 9.91 -2.14 1.93
N GLN A 41 10.17 -3.15 2.76
CA GLN A 41 9.28 -4.28 2.99
C GLN A 41 8.38 -3.99 4.20
N ILE A 42 7.07 -4.13 4.01
CA ILE A 42 6.07 -3.69 4.98
C ILE A 42 4.99 -4.75 5.17
N PHE A 43 4.43 -4.79 6.37
CA PHE A 43 3.37 -5.70 6.76
C PHE A 43 2.05 -4.92 6.94
N VAL A 44 1.03 -5.31 6.20
CA VAL A 44 -0.31 -4.73 6.28
C VAL A 44 -1.23 -5.66 7.05
N PHE A 45 -1.78 -5.16 8.15
CA PHE A 45 -2.77 -5.86 8.97
C PHE A 45 -4.19 -5.45 8.62
N ARG A 46 -5.18 -6.25 9.04
CA ARG A 46 -6.59 -5.86 8.96
C ARG A 46 -6.93 -4.80 10.00
N LEU A 47 -7.44 -3.67 9.54
CA LEU A 47 -7.96 -2.59 10.39
C LEU A 47 -9.46 -2.75 10.61
N SER A 48 -9.91 -2.39 11.81
CA SER A 48 -11.31 -2.26 12.16
C SER A 48 -11.78 -0.85 11.86
N ILE A 49 -12.85 -0.72 11.08
CA ILE A 49 -13.42 0.55 10.65
C ILE A 49 -14.87 0.58 11.10
N SER A 50 -15.21 1.57 11.91
CA SER A 50 -16.60 1.86 12.27
C SER A 50 -17.04 3.12 11.50
N PRO A 51 -18.26 3.15 10.96
CA PRO A 51 -18.82 4.36 10.37
C PRO A 51 -19.00 5.40 11.46
N SER A 52 -18.72 6.66 11.15
CA SER A 52 -18.93 7.79 12.06
C SER A 52 -20.36 8.33 12.03
N ASP A 53 -21.22 7.75 11.18
CA ASP A 53 -22.59 8.22 11.01
C ASP A 53 -23.45 7.83 12.21
N VAL A 54 -23.90 8.85 12.94
CA VAL A 54 -24.75 8.75 14.14
C VAL A 54 -26.18 8.32 13.82
N LYS A 55 -26.59 8.31 12.54
CA LYS A 55 -27.94 7.89 12.12
C LYS A 55 -28.12 6.38 12.08
N ILE A 56 -27.03 5.61 12.16
CA ILE A 56 -27.10 4.14 12.14
C ILE A 56 -27.55 3.67 13.53
N PRO A 57 -28.67 2.93 13.66
CA PRO A 57 -29.26 2.59 14.97
C PRO A 57 -28.49 1.50 15.74
N PHE A 58 -27.33 1.06 15.24
CA PHE A 58 -26.48 0.06 15.86
C PHE A 58 -25.00 0.33 15.58
N LYS A 59 -24.13 -0.19 16.47
CA LYS A 59 -22.68 -0.11 16.27
C LYS A 59 -22.26 -1.09 15.18
N PHE A 60 -21.87 -0.57 14.01
CA PHE A 60 -21.30 -1.35 12.92
C PHE A 60 -19.78 -1.27 12.95
N GLN A 61 -19.09 -2.40 12.75
CA GLN A 61 -17.63 -2.43 12.62
C GLN A 61 -17.25 -3.42 11.52
N ARG A 62 -16.47 -2.94 10.54
CA ARG A 62 -15.94 -3.76 9.45
C ARG A 62 -14.45 -3.96 9.62
N ARG A 63 -13.99 -5.22 9.66
CA ARG A 63 -12.56 -5.55 9.71
C ARG A 63 -12.05 -5.95 8.33
N GLN A 64 -11.14 -5.17 7.77
CA GLN A 64 -10.61 -5.40 6.42
C GLN A 64 -9.16 -4.94 6.27
N PHE A 65 -8.47 -5.44 5.25
CA PHE A 65 -7.20 -4.84 4.85
C PHE A 65 -7.47 -3.44 4.27
N PRO A 66 -6.70 -2.41 4.65
CA PRO A 66 -6.83 -1.07 4.10
C PRO A 66 -6.15 -0.98 2.72
N LEU A 67 -6.48 -1.89 1.81
CA LEU A 67 -5.89 -1.98 0.48
C LEU A 67 -6.97 -1.91 -0.60
N THR A 68 -6.61 -1.29 -1.73
CA THR A 68 -7.33 -1.39 -2.99
C THR A 68 -6.38 -1.84 -4.09
N VAL A 69 -6.92 -2.56 -5.08
CA VAL A 69 -6.20 -2.95 -6.29
C VAL A 69 -5.95 -1.69 -7.13
N SER A 70 -4.73 -1.53 -7.62
CA SER A 70 -4.32 -0.39 -8.44
C SER A 70 -3.55 -0.88 -9.66
N PHE A 71 -4.13 -0.76 -10.85
CA PHE A 71 -3.54 -1.19 -12.12
C PHE A 71 -2.78 -0.03 -12.76
N LEU A 72 -1.51 0.16 -12.40
CA LEU A 72 -0.55 1.00 -13.13
C LEU A 72 0.83 0.74 -12.50
N TYR A 73 1.54 -0.22 -13.07
CA TYR A 73 2.96 -0.46 -12.80
C TYR A 73 3.70 -0.40 -14.14
N VAL A 74 4.34 0.73 -14.39
CA VAL A 74 5.32 0.85 -15.47
C VAL A 74 6.67 0.84 -14.77
N ASP A 75 7.41 -0.27 -14.89
CA ASP A 75 8.81 -0.29 -14.48
C ASP A 75 9.59 0.54 -15.50
N VAL A 76 9.83 1.82 -15.20
CA VAL A 76 10.75 2.63 -15.99
C VAL A 76 12.14 2.30 -15.46
N SER A 77 12.75 1.27 -16.04
CA SER A 77 14.16 0.96 -15.81
C SER A 77 14.97 2.19 -16.21
N ARG A 78 15.45 2.97 -15.24
CA ARG A 78 16.41 4.04 -15.51
C ARG A 78 17.67 3.38 -16.03
N VAL A 79 18.05 3.68 -17.27
CA VAL A 79 19.35 3.27 -17.82
C VAL A 79 20.44 3.81 -16.89
N THR A 80 21.09 2.91 -16.15
CA THR A 80 22.10 3.24 -15.14
C THR A 80 23.51 3.36 -15.71
N SER A 81 23.72 3.01 -16.98
CA SER A 81 25.00 3.14 -17.67
C SER A 81 24.80 3.48 -19.15
N ARG A 82 25.66 4.35 -19.69
CA ARG A 82 25.73 4.69 -21.12
C ARG A 82 26.60 3.71 -21.92
N GLU A 83 27.24 2.75 -21.26
CA GLU A 83 28.10 1.77 -21.93
C GLU A 83 27.24 0.86 -22.82
N GLY A 84 27.32 1.09 -24.13
CA GLY A 84 26.60 0.32 -25.15
C GLY A 84 25.49 1.07 -25.88
N LEU A 85 25.26 2.36 -25.57
CA LEU A 85 24.33 3.18 -26.35
C LEU A 85 24.99 3.58 -27.69
N LYS A 86 24.84 2.75 -28.71
CA LYS A 86 25.14 3.13 -30.09
C LYS A 86 23.97 3.95 -30.63
N ILE A 87 24.19 5.25 -30.79
CA ILE A 87 23.34 6.14 -31.60
C ILE A 87 23.73 5.94 -33.07
#